data_AF-A0A8H8UW50-F1
#
_entry.id   AF-A0A8H8UW50-F1
#
_cell.length_a   1.000
_cell.length_b   1.000
_cell.length_c   1.000
_cell.angle_alpha   90.00
_cell.angle_beta   90.00
_cell.angle_gamma   90.00
#
_symmetry.space_group_name_H-M   'P 1'
#
loop_
_entity.id
_entity.type
_entity.pdbx_description
1 polymer ?
#
loop_
_entity_poly.entity_id
_entity_poly.type
_entity_poly.pdbx_seq_one_letter_code
_entity_poly.pdbx_strand_id
1 'polypeptide(L)'
;MSGMRTSGLIGLTGGFLIAYQQSSLRFWGWRENEREVKMDMREMINKVKKKEPLYGESNLTPYMQGVAARNSRYSQLMLYVFPWFNLANHDQHGVDTAKYYRAAEEEMEQERLAKEKSI
;
A
#
# COMPACT_ATOMS: atom_id res chain seq x y z
N MET A 1 -4.39 6.71 38.33
CA MET A 1 -3.69 6.86 37.03
C MET A 1 -3.80 8.33 36.64
N SER A 2 -2.69 9.07 36.49
CA SER A 2 -2.71 10.54 36.38
C SER A 2 -3.34 11.02 35.06
N GLY A 3 -4.20 12.05 35.12
CA GLY A 3 -4.93 12.57 33.95
C GLY A 3 -4.03 12.93 32.75
N MET A 4 -2.78 13.34 33.01
CA MET A 4 -1.79 13.61 31.98
C MET A 4 -1.47 12.40 31.09
N ARG A 5 -1.34 11.20 31.67
CA ARG A 5 -1.05 9.97 30.92
C ARG A 5 -2.24 9.57 30.05
N THR A 6 -3.45 9.68 30.61
CA THR A 6 -4.69 9.39 29.89
C THR A 6 -4.88 10.34 28.71
N SER A 7 -4.74 11.65 28.93
CA SER A 7 -4.86 12.64 27.86
C SER A 7 -3.81 12.44 26.77
N GLY A 8 -2.56 12.13 27.16
CA GLY A 8 -1.50 11.80 26.20
C GLY A 8 -1.85 10.58 25.33
N LEU A 9 -2.33 9.50 25.94
CA LEU A 9 -2.73 8.29 25.22
C LEU A 9 -3.87 8.54 24.23
N ILE A 10 -4.89 9.30 24.65
CA ILE A 10 -6.02 9.66 23.77
C ILE A 10 -5.53 10.52 22.60
N GLY A 11 -4.69 11.52 22.88
CA GLY A 11 -4.12 12.39 21.84
C GLY A 11 -3.29 11.62 20.82
N LEU A 12 -2.43 10.70 21.27
CA LEU A 12 -1.63 9.86 20.37
C LEU A 12 -2.52 8.93 19.53
N THR A 13 -3.55 8.34 20.14
CA THR A 13 -4.47 7.45 19.43
C THR A 13 -5.26 8.22 18.36
N GLY A 14 -5.85 9.36 18.72
CA GLY A 14 -6.58 10.20 17.77
C GLY A 14 -5.68 10.73 16.65
N GLY A 15 -4.47 11.18 16.99
CA GLY A 15 -3.48 11.64 16.02
C GLY A 15 -3.08 10.55 15.03
N PHE A 16 -2.84 9.33 15.52
CA PHE A 16 -2.55 8.18 14.66
C PHE A 16 -3.71 7.86 13.71
N LEU A 17 -4.95 7.80 14.21
CA LEU A 17 -6.13 7.50 13.37
C LEU A 17 -6.34 8.56 12.28
N ILE A 18 -6.16 9.85 12.62
CA ILE A 18 -6.24 10.93 11.63
C ILE A 18 -5.12 10.77 10.60
N ALA A 19 -3.87 10.57 11.03
CA ALA A 19 -2.75 10.38 10.10
C ALA A 19 -2.96 9.19 9.16
N TYR A 20 -3.47 8.07 9.68
CA TYR A 20 -3.79 6.87 8.90
C TYR A 20 -4.90 7.14 7.88
N GLN A 21 -5.98 7.81 8.29
CA GLN A 21 -7.06 8.22 7.38
C GLN A 21 -6.52 9.14 6.27
N GLN A 22 -5.77 10.18 6.62
CA GLN A 22 -5.23 11.14 5.67
C GLN A 22 -4.26 10.53 4.67
N SER A 23 -3.45 9.56 5.12
CA SER A 23 -2.60 8.76 4.24
C SER A 23 -3.44 7.92 3.27
N SER A 24 -4.46 7.23 3.77
CA SER A 24 -5.32 6.37 2.96
C SER A 24 -6.08 7.14 1.86
N LEU A 25 -6.48 8.38 2.14
CA LEU A 25 -7.08 9.26 1.13
C LEU A 25 -6.14 9.55 -0.05
N ARG A 26 -4.81 9.62 0.18
CA ARG A 26 -3.81 9.75 -0.90
C ARG A 26 -3.70 8.46 -1.72
N PHE A 27 -3.76 7.30 -1.08
CA PHE A 27 -3.78 6.01 -1.81
C PHE A 27 -5.02 5.84 -2.70
N TRP A 28 -6.16 6.44 -2.33
CA TRP A 28 -7.36 6.46 -3.19
C TRP A 28 -7.36 7.56 -4.24
N GLY A 29 -6.36 8.44 -4.26
CA GLY A 29 -6.32 9.61 -5.14
C GLY A 29 -7.37 10.67 -4.81
N TRP A 30 -7.93 10.66 -3.60
CA TRP A 30 -8.88 11.69 -3.13
C TRP A 30 -8.16 12.94 -2.63
N ARG A 31 -6.84 12.87 -2.50
CA ARG A 31 -5.92 13.98 -2.21
C ARG A 31 -4.71 13.86 -3.11
N GLU A 32 -3.93 14.94 -3.22
CA GLU A 32 -2.63 14.94 -3.91
C GLU A 32 -1.76 13.79 -3.41
N ASN A 33 -1.15 13.05 -4.34
CA ASN A 33 -0.46 11.80 -4.08
C ASN A 33 0.66 11.49 -5.10
N GLU A 34 1.19 12.50 -5.80
CA GLU A 34 2.19 12.30 -6.85
C GLU A 34 3.45 11.62 -6.30
N ARG A 35 3.84 12.01 -5.08
CA ARG A 35 4.95 11.39 -4.36
C ARG A 35 4.71 9.90 -4.11
N GLU A 36 3.54 9.54 -3.60
CA GLU A 36 3.16 8.15 -3.31
C GLU A 36 3.07 7.31 -4.59
N VAL A 37 2.52 7.86 -5.68
CA VAL A 37 2.46 7.16 -6.99
C VAL A 37 3.85 6.87 -7.53
N LYS A 38 4.79 7.82 -7.43
CA LYS A 38 6.19 7.61 -7.83
C LYS A 38 6.88 6.54 -6.98
N MET A 39 6.62 6.56 -5.66
CA MET A 39 7.17 5.58 -4.72
C MET A 39 6.62 4.18 -5.00
N ASP A 40 5.30 4.05 -5.17
CA ASP A 40 4.62 2.80 -5.51
C ASP A 40 5.17 2.19 -6.79
N MET A 41 5.30 2.98 -7.86
CA MET A 41 5.87 2.49 -9.12
C MET A 41 7.29 1.95 -8.93
N ARG A 42 8.15 2.71 -8.23
CA ARG A 42 9.53 2.28 -7.94
C ARG A 42 9.57 0.99 -7.11
N GLU A 43 8.76 0.89 -6.07
CA GLU A 43 8.74 -0.28 -5.18
C GLU A 43 8.20 -1.52 -5.90
N MET A 44 7.13 -1.38 -6.67
CA MET A 44 6.54 -2.49 -7.42
C MET A 44 7.46 -2.98 -8.55
N ILE A 45 8.09 -2.08 -9.30
CA ILE A 45 9.09 -2.47 -10.32
C ILE A 45 10.23 -3.27 -9.69
N ASN A 46 10.74 -2.81 -8.54
CA ASN A 46 11.79 -3.53 -7.83
C ASN A 46 11.35 -4.93 -7.39
N LYS A 47 10.11 -5.08 -6.92
CA LYS A 47 9.54 -6.41 -6.60
C LYS A 47 9.45 -7.29 -7.85
N VAL A 48 8.99 -6.76 -8.98
CA VAL A 48 8.93 -7.50 -10.26
C VAL A 48 10.33 -7.97 -10.68
N LYS A 49 11.33 -7.08 -10.67
CA LYS A 49 12.74 -7.41 -10.97
C LYS A 49 13.28 -8.52 -10.07
N LYS A 50 12.86 -8.54 -8.80
CA LYS A 50 13.21 -9.58 -7.82
C LYS A 50 12.34 -10.84 -7.87
N LYS A 51 11.30 -10.87 -8.72
CA LYS A 51 10.29 -11.95 -8.80
C LYS A 51 9.53 -12.15 -7.48
N GLU A 52 9.32 -11.08 -6.72
CA GLU A 52 8.54 -11.07 -5.48
C GLU A 52 7.06 -10.75 -5.75
N PRO A 53 6.12 -11.24 -4.93
CA PRO A 53 4.71 -10.88 -5.06
C PRO A 53 4.49 -9.39 -4.77
N LEU A 54 3.72 -8.71 -5.63
CA LEU A 54 3.47 -7.27 -5.54
C LEU A 54 2.91 -6.86 -4.16
N TYR A 55 1.92 -7.62 -3.67
CA TYR A 55 1.18 -7.31 -2.44
C TYR A 55 1.56 -8.21 -1.25
N GLY A 56 2.68 -8.93 -1.36
CA GLY A 56 3.14 -9.86 -0.32
C GLY A 56 2.46 -11.22 -0.37
N GLU A 57 2.72 -12.03 0.65
CA GLU A 57 2.13 -13.36 0.81
C GLU A 57 1.09 -13.36 1.92
N SER A 58 0.03 -14.16 1.76
CA SER A 58 -1.06 -14.29 2.72
C SER A 58 -1.21 -15.75 3.14
N ASN A 59 -1.43 -15.95 4.44
CA ASN A 59 -1.76 -17.27 5.00
C ASN A 59 -3.26 -17.60 4.85
N LEU A 60 -4.04 -16.70 4.25
CA LEU A 60 -5.48 -16.89 4.03
C LEU A 60 -5.72 -17.59 2.68
N THR A 61 -6.77 -18.42 2.64
CA THR A 61 -7.27 -18.94 1.37
C THR A 61 -7.74 -17.80 0.47
N PRO A 62 -7.73 -17.95 -0.87
CA PRO A 62 -8.17 -16.90 -1.79
C PRO A 62 -9.58 -16.36 -1.47
N TYR A 63 -10.50 -17.24 -1.06
CA TYR A 63 -11.82 -16.83 -0.59
C TYR A 63 -11.75 -15.91 0.63
N MET A 64 -10.96 -16.28 1.64
CA MET A 64 -10.82 -15.50 2.87
C MET A 64 -10.07 -14.18 2.65
N GLN A 65 -9.13 -14.14 1.71
CA GLN A 65 -8.53 -12.87 1.25
C GLN A 65 -9.59 -11.95 0.68
N GLY A 66 -10.53 -12.47 -0.13
CA GLY A 66 -11.65 -11.69 -0.65
C GLY A 66 -12.61 -11.19 0.43
N VAL A 67 -12.87 -12.01 1.46
CA VAL A 67 -13.65 -11.58 2.64
C VAL A 67 -12.93 -10.45 3.37
N ALA A 68 -11.63 -10.61 3.62
CA ALA A 68 -10.82 -9.60 4.30
C ALA A 68 -10.75 -8.29 3.51
N ALA A 69 -10.61 -8.36 2.19
CA ALA A 69 -10.62 -7.19 1.30
C ALA A 69 -11.94 -6.42 1.42
N ARG A 70 -13.10 -7.11 1.32
CA ARG A 70 -14.41 -6.45 1.42
C ARG A 70 -14.65 -5.80 2.79
N ASN A 71 -14.21 -6.43 3.88
CA ASN A 71 -14.37 -5.87 5.21
C ASN A 71 -13.43 -4.68 5.50
N SER A 72 -12.23 -4.67 4.90
CA SER A 72 -11.23 -3.62 5.12
C SER A 72 -11.28 -2.50 4.09
N ARG A 73 -11.96 -2.71 2.95
CA ARG A 73 -12.13 -1.69 1.92
C ARG A 73 -12.94 -0.52 2.46
N TYR A 74 -12.38 0.70 2.34
CA TYR A 74 -12.96 1.95 2.82
C TYR A 74 -13.20 2.05 4.34
N SER A 75 -12.73 1.10 5.16
CA SER A 75 -12.93 1.14 6.62
C SER A 75 -12.32 2.39 7.27
N GLN A 76 -11.35 3.02 6.60
CA GLN A 76 -10.69 4.23 7.09
C GLN A 76 -11.62 5.44 7.19
N LEU A 77 -12.75 5.43 6.47
CA LEU A 77 -13.78 6.47 6.60
C LEU A 77 -14.49 6.44 7.96
N MET A 78 -14.46 5.29 8.65
CA MET A 78 -15.20 5.05 9.89
C MET A 78 -14.28 4.77 11.09
N LEU A 79 -13.00 5.16 11.06
CA LEU A 79 -12.06 4.94 12.17
C LEU A 79 -12.48 5.60 13.48
N TYR A 80 -13.32 6.64 13.44
CA TYR A 80 -13.88 7.28 14.62
C TYR A 80 -14.95 6.43 15.31
N VAL A 81 -15.54 5.46 14.61
CA VAL A 81 -16.48 4.47 15.17
C VAL A 81 -15.74 3.21 15.56
N PHE A 82 -14.96 2.66 14.63
CA PHE A 82 -14.29 1.38 14.82
C PHE A 82 -12.96 1.33 14.03
N PRO A 83 -11.81 1.14 14.72
CA PRO A 83 -10.51 1.12 14.06
C PRO A 83 -10.27 -0.22 13.36
N TRP A 84 -10.50 -0.25 12.05
CA TRP A 84 -10.31 -1.44 11.23
C TRP A 84 -9.29 -1.22 10.11
N PHE A 85 -8.30 -2.11 10.04
CA PHE A 85 -7.13 -2.00 9.18
C PHE A 85 -7.00 -3.22 8.26
N ASN A 86 -6.37 -3.03 7.10
CA ASN A 86 -6.02 -4.14 6.21
C ASN A 86 -4.70 -4.78 6.66
N LEU A 87 -4.73 -6.07 6.98
CA LEU A 87 -3.57 -6.87 7.41
C LEU A 87 -3.47 -8.20 6.63
N ALA A 88 -4.20 -8.33 5.52
CA ALA A 88 -4.45 -9.62 4.87
C ALA A 88 -3.56 -9.92 3.66
N ASN A 89 -2.78 -8.94 3.16
CA ASN A 89 -1.94 -9.07 1.96
C ASN A 89 -2.69 -9.72 0.78
N HIS A 90 -3.92 -9.24 0.51
CA HIS A 90 -4.74 -9.76 -0.57
C HIS A 90 -4.39 -9.08 -1.91
N ASP A 91 -4.77 -9.67 -3.03
CA ASP A 91 -4.54 -9.11 -4.38
C ASP A 91 -5.60 -8.10 -4.86
N GLN A 92 -6.66 -7.89 -4.08
CA GLN A 92 -7.84 -7.09 -4.46
C GLN A 92 -7.67 -5.57 -4.23
N HIS A 93 -6.71 -4.93 -4.91
CA HIS A 93 -6.42 -3.50 -4.75
C HIS A 93 -7.10 -2.57 -5.78
N GLY A 94 -7.77 -3.12 -6.80
CA GLY A 94 -8.54 -2.34 -7.77
C GLY A 94 -7.68 -1.53 -8.75
N VAL A 95 -6.46 -1.98 -9.02
CA VAL A 95 -5.51 -1.38 -9.96
C VAL A 95 -5.05 -2.42 -10.98
N ASP A 96 -4.81 -1.98 -12.23
CA ASP A 96 -4.16 -2.80 -13.24
C ASP A 96 -2.68 -2.98 -12.88
N THR A 97 -2.31 -4.18 -12.47
CA THR A 97 -0.94 -4.54 -12.08
C THR A 97 -0.01 -4.71 -13.28
N ALA A 98 -0.55 -4.88 -14.51
CA ALA A 98 0.26 -5.04 -15.72
C ALA A 98 1.14 -3.82 -16.00
N LYS A 99 0.78 -2.63 -15.50
CA LYS A 99 1.61 -1.42 -15.60
C LYS A 99 2.99 -1.59 -14.95
N TYR A 100 3.10 -2.34 -13.86
CA TYR A 100 4.37 -2.54 -13.16
C TYR A 100 5.28 -3.50 -13.91
N TYR A 101 4.70 -4.57 -14.49
CA TYR A 101 5.46 -5.54 -15.30
C TYR A 101 6.00 -4.90 -16.57
N ARG A 102 5.18 -4.14 -17.30
CA ARG A 102 5.62 -3.41 -18.49
C ARG A 102 6.75 -2.43 -18.18
N ALA A 103 6.59 -1.62 -17.13
CA ALA A 103 7.64 -0.68 -16.73
C ALA A 103 8.93 -1.38 -16.29
N ALA A 104 8.84 -2.53 -15.61
CA ALA A 104 10.00 -3.32 -15.23
C ALA A 104 10.73 -3.91 -16.45
N GLU A 105 9.99 -4.43 -17.43
CA GLU A 105 10.54 -4.93 -18.70
C GLU A 105 11.27 -3.83 -19.47
N GLU A 106 10.65 -2.64 -19.58
CA GLU A 106 11.27 -1.48 -20.21
C GLU A 106 12.57 -1.08 -19.50
N GLU A 107 12.60 -1.00 -18.17
CA GLU A 107 13.82 -0.66 -17.42
C GLU A 107 14.91 -1.72 -17.58
N MET A 108 14.58 -3.01 -17.52
CA MET A 108 15.55 -4.10 -17.68
C MET A 108 16.16 -4.10 -19.09
N GLU A 109 15.37 -3.78 -20.10
CA GLU A 109 15.86 -3.67 -21.49
C GLU A 109 16.81 -2.48 -21.65
N GLN A 110 16.49 -1.32 -21.05
CA GLN A 110 17.40 -0.18 -21.04
C GLN A 110 18.73 -0.50 -20.33
N GLU A 111 18.67 -1.19 -19.20
CA GLU A 111 19.85 -1.66 -18.47
C GLU A 111 20.71 -2.62 -19.32
N ARG A 112 20.08 -3.55 -20.06
CA ARG A 112 20.76 -4.47 -20.98
C ARG A 112 21.47 -3.71 -22.12
N LEU A 113 20.76 -2.80 -22.78
CA LEU A 113 21.30 -2.00 -23.88
C LEU A 113 22.43 -1.07 -23.41
N ALA A 114 22.31 -0.48 -22.22
CA ALA A 114 23.36 0.35 -21.64
C ALA A 114 24.63 -0.47 -21.35
N LYS A 115 24.47 -1.71 -20.85
CA LYS A 115 25.58 -2.62 -20.62
C LYS A 115 26.27 -3.03 -21.92
N GLU A 116 25.50 -3.33 -22.98
CA GLU A 116 26.05 -3.66 -24.30
C GLU A 116 26.82 -2.51 -24.94
N LYS A 117 26.38 -1.26 -24.76
CA LYS A 117 27.10 -0.07 -25.25
C LYS A 117 28.37 0.26 -24.46
N SER A 118 28.52 -0.30 -23.27
CA SER A 118 29.68 -0.07 -22.39
C SER A 118 30.81 -1.11 -22.56
N ILE A 119 30.58 -2.12 -23.40
CA ILE A 119 31.54 -3.17 -23.79
C ILE A 119 32.09 -2.83 -25.17
#